data_AF-A0AAE3MIN1-F1
#
_entry.id   AF-A0AAE3MIN1-F1
#
_cell.length_a   1.000
_cell.length_b   1.000
_cell.length_c   1.000
_cell.angle_alpha   90.00
_cell.angle_beta   90.00
_cell.angle_gamma   90.00
#
_symmetry.space_group_name_H-M   'P 1'
#
loop_
_entity.id
_entity.type
_entity.pdbx_description
1 polymer ?
#
loop_
_entity_poly.entity_id
_entity_poly.type
_entity_poly.pdbx_seq_one_letter_code
_entity_poly.pdbx_strand_id
1 'polypeptide(L)'
;MSEGLSHELLALFLPEGLLEYFEIVSYEKDNSGKKIYNQQLTLLLQEKDTIPEEYKGYQYKSCGFMEARCVDDYPIRNMLVKLKV
;
A
#
# COMPACT_ATOMS: atom_id res chain seq x y z
N MET A 1 1.42 18.27 -15.10
CA MET A 1 1.58 18.19 -13.63
C MET A 1 0.49 17.26 -13.16
N SER A 2 0.81 16.00 -12.86
CA SER A 2 -0.19 15.06 -12.36
C SER A 2 -0.70 15.57 -11.02
N GLU A 3 -2.02 15.72 -10.89
CA GLU A 3 -2.69 16.02 -9.62
C GLU A 3 -2.45 14.84 -8.67
N GLY A 4 -1.31 14.85 -7.97
CA GLY A 4 -1.03 13.90 -6.91
C GLY A 4 -1.99 14.18 -5.75
N LEU A 5 -2.74 13.16 -5.33
CA LEU A 5 -3.39 13.14 -4.02
C LEU A 5 -2.37 13.57 -2.97
N SER A 6 -2.72 14.52 -2.10
CA SER A 6 -1.80 14.95 -1.05
C SER A 6 -1.46 13.75 -0.17
N HIS A 7 -0.16 13.50 0.03
CA HIS A 7 0.35 12.40 0.85
C HIS A 7 -0.31 12.39 2.24
N GLU A 8 -0.54 13.57 2.80
CA GLU A 8 -1.24 13.79 4.06
C GLU A 8 -2.67 13.23 4.05
N LEU A 9 -3.41 13.39 2.95
CA LEU A 9 -4.77 12.88 2.85
C LEU A 9 -4.81 11.35 2.76
N LEU A 10 -3.87 10.75 2.02
CA LEU A 10 -3.79 9.29 1.90
C LEU A 10 -3.40 8.63 3.24
N ALA A 11 -2.51 9.27 4.00
CA ALA A 11 -2.13 8.81 5.34
C ALA A 11 -3.31 8.78 6.33
N LEU A 12 -4.41 9.51 6.08
CA LEU A 12 -5.61 9.44 6.91
C LEU A 12 -6.43 8.16 6.68
N PHE A 13 -6.26 7.49 5.54
CA PHE A 13 -7.03 6.30 5.17
C PHE A 13 -6.24 5.00 5.29
N LEU A 14 -4.92 5.08 5.29
CA LEU A 14 -4.02 3.93 5.28
C LEU A 14 -3.41 3.71 6.67
N PRO A 15 -2.90 2.50 6.94
CA PRO A 15 -2.15 2.22 8.16
C PRO A 15 -1.03 3.23 8.38
N GLU A 16 -0.87 3.65 9.64
CA GLU A 16 0.19 4.57 10.06
C GLU A 16 1.56 4.02 9.68
N GLY A 17 2.44 4.88 9.15
CA GLY A 17 3.78 4.51 8.71
C GLY A 17 3.84 3.77 7.37
N LEU A 18 2.73 3.33 6.76
CA LEU A 18 2.78 2.56 5.51
C LEU A 18 3.52 3.33 4.39
N LEU A 19 3.21 4.61 4.23
CA LEU A 19 3.78 5.47 3.20
C LEU A 19 5.21 5.91 3.50
N GLU A 20 5.76 5.60 4.69
CA GLU A 20 7.17 5.85 5.00
C GLU A 20 8.05 4.85 4.25
N TYR A 21 7.63 3.58 4.20
CA TYR A 21 8.38 2.47 3.59
C TYR A 21 7.94 2.14 2.16
N PHE A 22 6.67 2.41 1.82
CA PHE A 22 6.10 2.04 0.52
C PHE A 22 5.60 3.25 -0.25
N GLU A 23 5.62 3.14 -1.58
CA GLU A 23 4.97 4.06 -2.51
C GLU A 23 3.85 3.34 -3.23
N ILE A 24 2.72 4.04 -3.41
CA ILE A 24 1.61 3.51 -4.21
C ILE A 24 1.95 3.73 -5.68
N VAL A 25 2.18 2.64 -6.40
CA VAL A 25 2.55 2.69 -7.83
C VAL A 25 1.34 2.60 -8.76
N SER A 26 0.27 1.94 -8.31
CA SER A 26 -0.96 1.78 -9.07
C SER A 26 -2.12 1.38 -8.16
N TYR A 27 -3.32 1.37 -8.72
CA TYR A 27 -4.50 0.79 -8.08
C TYR A 27 -5.37 0.06 -9.10
N GLU A 28 -6.06 -0.97 -8.63
CA GLU A 28 -7.07 -1.72 -9.38
C GLU A 28 -8.42 -1.64 -8.66
N LYS A 29 -9.50 -1.60 -9.43
CA LYS A 29 -10.87 -1.59 -8.91
C LYS A 29 -11.69 -2.67 -9.56
N ASP A 30 -12.22 -3.57 -8.73
CA ASP A 30 -12.98 -4.73 -9.17
C ASP A 30 -14.28 -4.89 -8.39
N ASN A 31 -15.10 -5.85 -8.81
CA ASN A 31 -16.25 -6.30 -8.04
C ASN A 31 -15.79 -7.32 -6.99
N SER A 32 -16.13 -7.09 -5.72
CA SER A 32 -15.77 -7.98 -4.62
C SER A 32 -16.67 -9.23 -4.52
N GLY A 33 -17.83 -9.22 -5.18
CA GLY A 33 -18.89 -10.21 -5.03
C GLY A 33 -19.62 -10.20 -3.69
N LYS A 34 -19.41 -9.20 -2.82
CA LYS A 34 -20.08 -9.09 -1.51
C LYS A 34 -21.29 -8.16 -1.57
N LYS A 35 -22.28 -8.42 -0.71
CA LYS A 35 -23.53 -7.65 -0.65
C LYS A 35 -23.37 -6.22 -0.11
N ILE A 36 -22.54 -6.05 0.93
CA ILE A 36 -22.36 -4.77 1.63
C ILE A 36 -21.25 -3.96 0.95
N TYR A 37 -20.08 -4.56 0.80
CA TYR A 37 -18.95 -3.95 0.11
C TYR A 37 -18.89 -4.49 -1.30
N ASN A 38 -19.62 -3.92 -2.26
CA ASN A 38 -19.75 -4.48 -3.62
C ASN A 38 -18.54 -4.23 -4.53
N GLN A 39 -17.55 -3.48 -4.06
CA GLN A 39 -16.34 -3.18 -4.79
C GLN A 39 -15.12 -3.65 -4.01
N GLN A 40 -14.02 -3.88 -4.72
CA GLN A 40 -12.71 -4.14 -4.18
C GLN A 40 -11.74 -3.09 -4.75
N LEU A 41 -10.94 -2.48 -3.88
CA LEU A 41 -9.85 -1.59 -4.22
C LEU A 41 -8.54 -2.30 -3.87
N THR A 42 -7.72 -2.63 -4.85
CA THR A 42 -6.38 -3.18 -4.63
C THR A 42 -5.36 -2.08 -4.88
N LEU A 43 -4.59 -1.72 -3.87
CA LEU A 43 -3.48 -0.78 -3.99
C LEU A 43 -2.19 -1.56 -4.23
N LEU A 44 -1.50 -1.24 -5.32
CA LEU A 44 -0.19 -1.82 -5.62
C LEU A 44 0.88 -0.92 -5.00
N LEU A 45 1.68 -1.54 -4.15
CA LEU A 45 2.71 -0.91 -3.35
C LEU A 45 4.07 -1.38 -3.81
N GLN A 46 5.03 -0.47 -3.85
CA GLN A 46 6.43 -0.78 -4.07
C GLN A 46 7.24 -0.28 -2.88
N GLU A 47 8.13 -1.13 -2.37
CA GLU A 47 9.05 -0.75 -1.31
C GLU A 47 10.03 0.32 -1.85
N LYS A 48 10.27 1.36 -1.04
CA LYS A 48 11.25 2.39 -1.38
C LYS A 48 12.66 1.80 -1.30
N ASP A 49 13.52 2.21 -2.23
CA ASP A 49 14.95 1.85 -2.22
C ASP A 49 15.74 2.76 -1.25
N THR A 50 15.23 2.89 -0.02
CA THR A 50 15.83 3.70 1.04
C THR A 50 15.89 2.89 2.31
N ILE A 51 17.08 2.85 2.92
CA ILE A 51 17.26 2.22 4.22
C ILE A 51 16.63 3.14 5.27
N PRO A 52 15.70 2.64 6.10
CA PRO A 52 15.16 3.42 7.20
C PRO A 52 16.28 3.86 8.15
N GLU A 53 16.17 5.06 8.71
CA GLU A 53 17.20 5.67 9.56
C GLU A 53 17.59 4.74 10.73
N GLU A 54 16.62 3.99 11.27
CA GLU A 54 16.81 3.06 12.38
C GLU A 54 17.79 1.94 12.03
N TYR A 55 17.94 1.61 10.73
CA TYR A 55 18.75 0.50 10.26
C TYR A 55 20.07 0.90 9.59
N LYS A 56 20.38 2.20 9.46
CA LYS A 56 21.62 2.67 8.79
C LYS A 56 22.92 2.11 9.35
N GLY A 57 22.95 1.81 10.65
CA GLY A 57 24.14 1.26 11.33
C GLY A 57 24.31 -0.25 11.19
N TYR A 58 23.33 -0.96 10.62
CA TYR A 58 23.34 -2.41 10.53
C TYR A 58 23.89 -2.87 9.18
N GLN A 59 24.61 -4.00 9.16
CA GLN A 59 24.93 -4.68 7.91
C GLN A 59 23.66 -5.29 7.35
N TYR A 60 23.23 -4.83 6.17
CA TYR A 60 22.05 -5.34 5.48
C TYR A 60 22.45 -6.03 4.17
N LYS A 61 21.61 -6.97 3.75
CA LYS A 61 21.74 -7.68 2.48
C LYS A 61 20.37 -7.75 1.83
N SER A 62 20.28 -7.35 0.56
CA SER A 62 19.06 -7.56 -0.23
C SER A 62 18.72 -9.05 -0.27
N CYS A 63 17.51 -9.41 0.13
CA CYS A 63 17.02 -10.78 0.10
C CYS A 63 16.48 -11.20 -1.29
N GLY A 64 16.73 -10.40 -2.33
CA GLY A 64 16.20 -10.64 -3.68
C GLY A 64 14.70 -10.38 -3.79
N PHE A 65 14.10 -10.81 -4.89
CA PHE A 65 12.67 -10.66 -5.13
C PHE A 65 11.88 -11.73 -4.38
N MET A 66 10.84 -11.31 -3.66
CA MET A 66 9.89 -12.21 -3.01
C MET A 66 8.60 -12.27 -3.82
N GLU A 67 7.80 -13.31 -3.61
CA GLU A 67 6.44 -13.35 -4.14
C GLU A 67 5.60 -12.22 -3.56
N ALA A 68 4.72 -11.67 -4.40
CA ALA A 68 3.84 -10.59 -3.99
C ALA A 68 2.92 -11.06 -2.85
N ARG A 69 2.75 -10.21 -1.83
CA ARG A 69 1.90 -10.48 -0.68
C ARG A 69 0.69 -9.56 -0.72
N CYS A 70 -0.47 -10.12 -0.40
CA CYS A 70 -1.72 -9.38 -0.26
C CYS A 70 -2.13 -9.32 1.20
N VAL A 71 -2.42 -8.12 1.68
CA VAL A 71 -2.91 -7.84 3.04
C VAL A 71 -4.28 -7.17 2.93
N ASP A 72 -5.23 -7.63 3.73
CA ASP A 72 -6.55 -7.00 3.82
C ASP A 72 -6.48 -5.81 4.79
N ASP A 73 -7.11 -4.69 4.39
CA ASP A 73 -7.19 -3.47 5.18
C ASP A 73 -8.65 -3.05 5.40
N TYR A 74 -8.88 -2.04 6.24
CA TYR A 74 -10.21 -1.55 6.53
C TYR A 74 -10.93 -1.08 5.26
N PRO A 75 -12.23 -1.41 5.11
CA PRO A 75 -13.01 -0.98 3.96
C PRO A 75 -13.08 0.54 3.88
N ILE A 76 -12.85 1.08 2.69
CA ILE A 76 -13.07 2.50 2.40
C ILE A 76 -14.40 2.62 1.66
N ARG A 77 -15.40 3.16 2.37
CA ARG A 77 -16.78 3.28 1.87
C ARG A 77 -17.37 1.90 1.52
N ASN A 78 -17.76 1.67 0.28
CA ASN A 78 -18.30 0.41 -0.24
C ASN A 78 -17.22 -0.52 -0.85
N MET A 79 -15.94 -0.18 -0.68
CA MET A 79 -14.81 -0.92 -1.25
C MET A 79 -14.07 -1.70 -0.15
N LEU A 80 -13.90 -3.01 -0.35
CA LEU A 80 -12.90 -3.77 0.40
C LEU A 80 -11.51 -3.39 -0.08
N VAL A 81 -10.59 -3.07 0.84
CA VAL A 81 -9.25 -2.64 0.48
C VAL A 81 -8.27 -3.80 0.64
N LYS A 82 -7.45 -4.00 -0.40
CA LYS A 82 -6.30 -4.90 -0.37
C LYS A 82 -5.03 -4.11 -0.66
N LEU A 83 -4.00 -4.35 0.12
CA LEU A 83 -2.66 -3.84 -0.09
C LEU A 83 -1.83 -4.96 -0.70
N LYS A 84 -1.28 -4.74 -1.89
CA LYS A 84 -0.46 -5.72 -2.62
C LYS A 84 0.96 -5.18 -2.75
N VAL A 85 1.90 -5.86 -2.11
CA VAL A 85 3.35 -5.56 -2.12
C VAL A 85 4.06 -6.62 -2.93
#